data_AF-N4UJ09-F1
#
_entry.id   AF-N4UJ09-F1
#
_cell.length_a   1.000
_cell.length_b   1.000
_cell.length_c   1.000
_cell.angle_alpha   90.00
_cell.angle_beta   90.00
_cell.angle_gamma   90.00
#
_symmetry.space_group_name_H-M   'P 1'
#
loop_
_entity.id
_entity.type
_entity.pdbx_description
1 polymer ?
#
loop_
_entity_poly.entity_id
_entity_poly.type
_entity_poly.pdbx_seq_one_letter_code
_entity_poly.pdbx_strand_id
1 'polypeptide(L)' 'EIEYLIRCFINYITKTKFFPAFYAAYQAAIIESNIKGGFRGARLAPFDLEYVILKLNI' A
#
# COMPACT_ATOMS: atom_id res chain seq x y z
N GLU A 1 4.60 2.28 -16.43
CA GLU A 1 6.01 1.87 -16.67
C GLU A 1 6.34 0.51 -16.04
N ILE A 2 6.13 0.32 -14.72
CA ILE A 2 6.35 -0.99 -14.04
C ILE A 2 5.51 -2.12 -14.68
N GLU A 3 4.22 -1.90 -14.96
CA GLU A 3 3.35 -2.89 -15.62
C GLU A 3 3.89 -3.33 -17.00
N TYR A 4 4.50 -2.40 -17.74
CA TYR A 4 5.09 -2.72 -19.04
C TYR A 4 6.29 -3.67 -18.88
N LEU A 5 7.15 -3.42 -17.89
CA LEU A 5 8.28 -4.31 -17.58
C LEU A 5 7.78 -5.72 -17.22
N ILE A 6 6.71 -5.82 -16.41
CA ILE A 6 6.09 -7.10 -16.04
C ILE A 6 5.56 -7.83 -17.29
N ARG A 7 4.84 -7.12 -18.18
CA ARG A 7 4.32 -7.68 -19.44
C ARG A 7 5.42 -8.15 -20.39
N CYS A 8 6.59 -7.52 -20.34
CA CYS A 8 7.76 -7.91 -21.10
C CYS A 8 8.62 -8.98 -20.41
N PHE A 9 8.18 -9.53 -19.28
CA PHE A 9 8.95 -10.48 -18.46
C PHE A 9 10.31 -9.94 -17.99
N ILE A 10 10.44 -8.61 -17.88
CA ILE A 10 11.63 -7.98 -17.32
C ILE A 10 11.50 -7.96 -15.81
N ASN A 11 12.29 -8.79 -15.14
CA ASN A 11 12.25 -8.99 -13.69
C ASN A 11 13.28 -8.15 -12.91
N TYR A 12 13.96 -7.20 -13.57
CA TYR A 12 14.93 -6.31 -12.94
C TYR A 12 14.64 -4.84 -13.27
N ILE A 13 14.92 -3.95 -12.30
CA ILE A 13 14.82 -2.50 -12.44
C ILE A 13 15.94 -1.85 -11.63
N THR A 14 16.54 -0.78 -12.16
CA THR A 14 17.60 -0.06 -11.43
C THR A 14 17.00 0.72 -10.26
N LYS A 15 17.81 0.94 -9.21
CA LYS A 15 17.40 1.76 -8.05
C LYS A 15 16.91 3.15 -8.47
N THR A 16 17.59 3.78 -9.43
CA THR A 16 17.24 5.12 -9.95
C THR A 16 15.87 5.16 -10.62
N LYS A 17 15.40 4.06 -11.20
CA LYS A 17 14.04 3.97 -11.77
C LYS A 17 13.02 3.50 -10.74
N PHE A 18 13.41 2.59 -9.85
CA PHE A 18 12.51 2.03 -8.85
C PHE A 18 12.05 3.07 -7.83
N PHE A 19 12.96 3.84 -7.23
CA PHE A 19 12.59 4.73 -6.13
C PHE A 19 11.57 5.81 -6.51
N PRO A 20 11.70 6.52 -7.65
CA PRO A 20 10.68 7.48 -8.08
C PRO A 20 9.34 6.81 -8.38
N ALA A 21 9.35 5.66 -9.07
CA ALA A 21 8.13 4.93 -9.39
C ALA A 21 7.41 4.42 -8.14
N PHE A 22 8.16 3.88 -7.17
CA PHE A 22 7.65 3.46 -5.88
C PHE A 22 7.06 4.65 -5.11
N TYR A 23 7.76 5.77 -5.05
CA TYR A 23 7.29 6.94 -4.32
C TYR A 23 5.98 7.50 -4.91
N ALA A 24 5.88 7.57 -6.24
CA ALA A 24 4.64 7.98 -6.91
C ALA A 24 3.48 7.01 -6.60
N ALA A 25 3.72 5.69 -6.66
CA ALA A 25 2.71 4.69 -6.32
C ALA A 25 2.32 4.74 -4.84
N TYR A 26 3.30 4.95 -3.94
CA TYR A 26 3.07 5.13 -2.51
C TYR A 26 2.16 6.33 -2.26
N GLN A 27 2.47 7.50 -2.82
CA GLN A 27 1.62 8.70 -2.68
C GLN A 27 0.19 8.45 -3.21
N ALA A 28 0.05 7.78 -4.35
CA ALA A 28 -1.25 7.43 -4.91
C ALA A 28 -2.03 6.40 -4.06
N ALA A 29 -1.33 5.57 -3.29
CA ALA A 29 -1.93 4.53 -2.47
C ALA A 29 -2.49 5.07 -1.14
N ILE A 30 -1.98 6.20 -0.62
CA ILE A 30 -2.44 6.82 0.62
C ILE A 30 -3.73 7.62 0.39
N ILE A 31 -4.82 6.89 0.13
CA ILE A 31 -6.18 7.43 0.01
C ILE A 31 -7.11 6.73 0.99
N GLU A 32 -8.17 7.42 1.39
CA GLU A 32 -9.10 6.95 2.43
C GLU A 32 -9.67 5.56 2.13
N SER A 33 -10.05 5.28 0.89
CA SER A 33 -10.60 3.98 0.48
C SER A 33 -9.61 2.83 0.68
N ASN A 34 -8.33 3.04 0.32
CA ASN A 34 -7.28 2.05 0.48
C ASN A 34 -6.94 1.83 1.96
N ILE A 35 -6.87 2.91 2.75
CA ILE A 35 -6.63 2.83 4.19
C ILE A 35 -7.76 2.04 4.88
N LYS A 36 -9.02 2.38 4.59
CA LYS A 36 -10.19 1.65 5.09
C LYS A 36 -10.20 0.18 4.66
N GLY A 37 -9.79 -0.10 3.42
CA GLY A 37 -9.60 -1.46 2.91
C GLY A 37 -8.57 -2.25 3.72
N GLY A 38 -7.41 -1.64 4.00
CA GLY A 38 -6.36 -2.22 4.84
C GLY A 38 -6.84 -2.53 6.26
N PHE A 39 -7.54 -1.60 6.91
CA PHE A 39 -8.13 -1.81 8.24
C PHE A 39 -9.11 -2.99 8.25
N ARG A 40 -9.99 -3.10 7.24
CA ARG A 40 -10.91 -4.23 7.11
C ARG A 40 -10.17 -5.55 6.93
N GLY A 41 -9.15 -5.59 6.07
CA GLY A 41 -8.31 -6.78 5.85
C GLY A 41 -7.60 -7.24 7.12
N ALA A 42 -7.17 -6.28 7.96
CA ALA A 42 -6.56 -6.53 9.26
C ALA A 42 -7.57 -6.81 10.39
N ARG A 43 -8.88 -6.85 10.09
CA ARG A 43 -9.98 -7.01 11.07
C ARG A 43 -10.02 -5.91 12.15
N LEU A 44 -9.57 -4.71 11.78
CA LEU A 44 -9.59 -3.48 12.58
C LEU A 44 -10.83 -2.62 12.27
N ALA A 45 -11.93 -3.23 11.87
CA ALA A 45 -13.23 -2.57 11.72
C ALA A 45 -14.11 -2.87 12.95
N PRO A 46 -14.92 -1.90 13.46
CA PRO A 46 -15.14 -0.54 12.94
C PRO A 46 -13.93 0.40 13.10
N PHE A 47 -13.87 1.49 12.31
CA PHE A 47 -12.75 2.45 12.26
C PHE A 47 -12.73 3.42 13.46
N ASP A 48 -13.22 2.97 14.61
CA ASP A 48 -13.18 3.73 15.85
C ASP A 48 -11.77 3.67 16.46
N LEU A 49 -11.27 4.82 16.91
CA LEU A 49 -9.89 4.94 17.39
C LEU A 49 -9.61 4.03 18.58
N GLU A 50 -10.51 4.01 19.57
CA GLU A 50 -10.37 3.19 20.78
C GLU A 50 -10.42 1.70 20.43
N TYR A 51 -11.35 1.30 19.57
CA TYR A 51 -11.44 -0.08 19.09
C TYR A 51 -10.17 -0.53 18.37
N VAL A 52 -9.61 0.31 17.49
CA VAL A 52 -8.39 0.02 16.74
C VAL A 52 -7.19 -0.10 17.67
N ILE A 53 -7.02 0.84 18.60
CA ILE A 53 -5.94 0.81 19.60
C ILE A 53 -6.04 -0.46 20.45
N LEU A 54 -7.24 -0.78 20.95
CA LEU A 54 -7.49 -1.98 21.74
C LEU A 54 -7.10 -3.26 20.97
N LYS A 55 -7.39 -3.34 19.67
CA LYS A 55 -7.04 -4.48 18.83
C LYS A 55 -5.55 -4.59 18.50
N LEU A 56 -4.84 -3.47 18.46
CA LEU A 56 -3.41 -3.42 18.19
C LEU A 56 -2.55 -3.66 19.44
N ASN A 57 -3.11 -3.43 20.63
CA ASN A 57 -2.45 -3.70 21.90
C ASN A 57 -2.46 -5.21 22.19
N ILE A 58 -1.49 -5.94 21.63
CA ILE A 58 -1.24 -7.38 21.85
C ILE A 58 -0.47 -7.58 23.15
#